data_AF-A0A376TZK8-F1
#
_entry.id   AF-A0A376TZK8-F1
#
_cell.length_a   1.000
_cell.length_b   1.000
_cell.length_c   1.000
_cell.angle_alpha   90.00
_cell.angle_beta   90.00
_cell.angle_gamma   90.00
#
_symmetry.space_group_name_H-M   'P 1'
#
loop_
_entity.id
_entity.type
_entity.pdbx_description
1 polymer ?
#
loop_
_entity_poly.entity_id
_entity_poly.type
_entity_poly.pdbx_seq_one_letter_code
_entity_poly.pdbx_strand_id
1 'polypeptide(L)'
;MEKHTGMKLTESFAMWPGASVSGWYFSHPDSKYYAVAQIQRDQVEDYARRKGMSVTEVERWLAPNWGMTRTDSQICHFSLQQTGAQ
;
A
#
# COMPACT_ATOMS: atom_id res chain seq x y z
N MET A 1 -14.19 9.31 -17.90
CA MET A 1 -14.34 10.40 -16.92
C MET A 1 -14.04 11.73 -17.61
N GLU A 2 -12.77 12.04 -17.87
CA GLU A 2 -12.35 13.35 -18.41
C GLU A 2 -13.13 13.85 -19.64
N LYS A 3 -13.37 12.99 -20.64
CA LYS A 3 -14.13 13.37 -21.85
C LYS A 3 -15.62 13.63 -21.63
N HIS A 4 -16.21 13.05 -20.59
CA HIS A 4 -17.67 13.14 -20.36
C HIS A 4 -18.04 14.11 -19.24
N THR A 5 -17.14 14.35 -18.29
CA THR A 5 -17.40 15.19 -17.10
C THR A 5 -16.37 16.30 -16.91
N GLY A 6 -15.30 16.35 -17.71
CA GLY A 6 -14.20 17.32 -17.56
C GLY A 6 -13.30 17.06 -16.34
N MET A 7 -13.56 15.99 -15.57
CA MET A 7 -12.81 15.67 -14.36
C MET A 7 -11.44 15.08 -14.69
N LYS A 8 -10.41 15.53 -13.97
CA LYS A 8 -9.01 15.15 -14.20
C LYS A 8 -8.42 14.44 -12.99
N LEU A 9 -7.45 13.58 -13.25
CA LEU A 9 -6.57 13.02 -12.22
C LEU A 9 -5.23 13.75 -12.27
N THR A 10 -4.74 14.15 -11.11
CA THR A 10 -3.37 14.64 -10.97
C THR A 10 -2.38 13.47 -11.06
N GLU A 11 -1.09 13.78 -11.14
CA GLU A 11 -0.01 12.77 -11.09
C GLU A 11 -0.01 11.97 -9.77
N SER A 12 -0.58 12.54 -8.70
CA SER A 12 -0.78 11.89 -7.40
C SER A 12 -2.11 11.14 -7.28
N PHE A 13 -2.87 10.98 -8.36
CA PHE A 13 -4.21 10.39 -8.41
C PHE A 13 -5.28 11.12 -7.58
N ALA A 14 -5.06 12.39 -7.22
CA ALA A 14 -6.11 13.23 -6.69
C ALA A 14 -7.06 13.64 -7.82
N MET A 15 -8.36 13.72 -7.53
CA MET A 15 -9.35 14.21 -8.48
C MET A 15 -9.45 15.73 -8.45
N TRP A 16 -9.62 16.33 -9.63
CA TRP A 16 -9.96 17.74 -9.80
C TRP A 16 -11.25 17.88 -10.62
N PRO A 17 -12.24 18.69 -10.18
CA PRO A 17 -12.26 19.56 -9.00
C PRO A 17 -12.28 18.81 -7.66
N GLY A 18 -11.93 19.46 -6.54
CA GLY A 18 -11.83 18.78 -5.23
C GLY A 18 -13.16 18.20 -4.70
N ALA A 19 -14.30 18.73 -5.12
CA ALA A 19 -15.63 18.18 -4.84
C ALA A 19 -15.96 16.99 -5.77
N SER A 20 -15.12 15.96 -5.72
CA SER A 20 -15.22 14.78 -6.59
C SER A 20 -15.22 13.49 -5.78
N VAL A 21 -16.08 12.56 -6.16
CA VAL A 21 -16.16 11.21 -5.57
C VAL A 21 -16.12 10.18 -6.69
N SER A 22 -15.31 9.12 -6.52
CA SER A 22 -15.26 7.97 -7.41
C SER A 22 -15.04 6.69 -6.61
N GLY A 23 -15.46 5.55 -7.16
CA GLY A 23 -15.38 4.26 -6.47
C GLY A 23 -15.98 3.13 -7.30
N TRP A 24 -16.06 1.96 -6.67
CA TRP A 24 -16.60 0.74 -7.25
C TRP A 24 -17.95 0.39 -6.61
N TYR A 25 -18.86 -0.21 -7.38
CA TYR A 25 -20.12 -0.76 -6.88
C TYR A 25 -20.01 -2.28 -6.72
N PHE A 26 -20.27 -2.79 -5.52
CA PHE A 26 -20.35 -4.22 -5.23
C PHE A 26 -21.81 -4.59 -4.88
N SER A 27 -22.37 -5.61 -5.53
CA SER A 27 -23.77 -6.03 -5.37
C SER A 27 -23.97 -7.26 -4.49
N HIS A 28 -22.89 -7.90 -4.05
CA HIS A 28 -22.99 -9.14 -3.26
C HIS A 28 -23.52 -8.82 -1.85
N PRO A 29 -24.50 -9.56 -1.32
CA PRO A 29 -25.20 -9.22 -0.06
C PRO A 29 -24.28 -9.16 1.16
N ASP A 30 -23.17 -9.92 1.15
CA ASP A 30 -22.18 -9.92 2.21
C ASP A 30 -21.03 -8.92 1.99
N SER A 31 -21.12 -8.06 0.97
CA SER A 31 -20.10 -7.03 0.71
C SER A 31 -20.08 -6.01 1.85
N LYS A 32 -18.92 -5.85 2.49
CA LYS A 32 -18.72 -4.89 3.57
C LYS A 32 -17.37 -4.20 3.41
N TYR A 33 -17.27 -3.01 3.99
CA TYR A 33 -16.00 -2.28 4.06
C TYR A 33 -15.10 -2.90 5.12
N TYR A 34 -13.99 -3.50 4.69
CA TYR A 34 -12.94 -4.00 5.56
C TYR A 34 -11.64 -3.25 5.31
N ALA A 35 -10.90 -2.94 6.38
CA ALA A 35 -9.56 -2.41 6.25
C ALA A 35 -8.60 -3.53 5.82
N VAL A 36 -7.76 -3.25 4.81
CA VAL A 36 -6.74 -4.21 4.32
C VAL A 36 -5.67 -4.52 5.37
N ALA A 37 -5.48 -3.63 6.35
CA ALA A 37 -4.43 -3.72 7.37
C ALA A 37 -3.01 -3.75 6.77
N GLN A 38 -2.05 -4.23 7.56
CA GLN A 38 -0.63 -4.30 7.19
C GLN A 38 -0.37 -5.46 6.24
N ILE A 39 0.33 -5.19 5.14
CA ILE A 39 0.72 -6.19 4.14
C ILE A 39 2.22 -6.51 4.26
N GLN A 40 2.57 -7.75 3.96
CA GLN A 40 3.93 -8.27 4.02
C GLN A 40 4.63 -8.22 2.66
N ARG A 41 5.94 -8.47 2.68
CA ARG A 41 6.80 -8.29 1.51
C ARG A 41 6.46 -9.17 0.31
N ASP A 42 6.08 -10.41 0.58
CA ASP A 42 5.59 -11.35 -0.42
C ASP A 42 4.37 -10.80 -1.19
N GLN A 43 3.43 -10.16 -0.50
CA GLN A 43 2.24 -9.57 -1.13
C GLN A 43 2.56 -8.36 -2.00
N VAL A 44 3.53 -7.53 -1.60
CA VAL A 44 3.98 -6.39 -2.43
C VAL A 44 4.74 -6.85 -3.66
N GLU A 45 5.61 -7.85 -3.55
CA GLU A 45 6.33 -8.40 -4.70
C GLU A 45 5.35 -9.01 -5.72
N ASP A 46 4.33 -9.73 -5.24
CA ASP A 46 3.28 -10.27 -6.10
C ASP A 46 2.38 -9.17 -6.70
N TYR A 47 2.05 -8.12 -5.96
CA TYR A 47 1.29 -6.99 -6.48
C TYR A 47 2.09 -6.18 -7.52
N ALA A 48 3.38 -5.94 -7.27
CA ALA A 48 4.30 -5.29 -8.20
C ALA A 48 4.37 -6.04 -9.53
N ARG A 49 4.50 -7.38 -9.48
CA ARG A 49 4.45 -8.23 -10.67
C ARG A 49 3.12 -8.12 -11.42
N ARG A 50 1.98 -8.16 -10.72
CA ARG A 50 0.65 -8.05 -11.34
C ARG A 50 0.39 -6.69 -11.99
N LYS A 51 0.93 -5.62 -11.40
CA LYS A 51 0.81 -4.25 -11.90
C LYS A 51 1.88 -3.87 -12.93
N GLY A 52 2.94 -4.65 -13.08
CA GLY A 52 4.09 -4.31 -13.92
C GLY A 52 4.89 -3.13 -13.38
N MET A 53 4.89 -2.93 -12.06
CA MET A 53 5.58 -1.84 -11.37
C MET A 53 6.82 -2.36 -10.64
N SER A 54 7.78 -1.47 -10.36
CA SER A 54 8.91 -1.83 -9.50
C SER A 54 8.44 -2.00 -8.04
N VAL A 55 9.11 -2.87 -7.28
CA VAL A 55 8.82 -3.09 -5.85
C VAL A 55 8.90 -1.77 -5.07
N THR A 56 9.94 -0.98 -5.31
CA THR A 56 10.14 0.32 -4.65
C THR A 56 9.03 1.34 -4.95
N GLU A 57 8.48 1.32 -6.16
CA GLU A 57 7.34 2.18 -6.51
C GLU A 57 6.06 1.73 -5.79
N VAL A 58 5.83 0.42 -5.70
CA VAL A 58 4.70 -0.13 -4.95
C VAL A 58 4.82 0.16 -3.46
N GLU A 59 6.02 0.01 -2.87
CA GLU A 59 6.30 0.37 -1.48
C GLU A 59 5.99 1.84 -1.21
N ARG A 60 6.32 2.74 -2.14
CA ARG A 60 5.99 4.17 -2.02
C ARG A 60 4.48 4.40 -2.00
N TRP A 61 3.71 3.73 -2.87
CA TRP A 61 2.25 3.87 -2.92
C TRP A 61 1.55 3.22 -1.73
N LEU A 62 2.07 2.09 -1.24
CA LEU A 62 1.49 1.30 -0.16
C LEU A 62 2.13 1.58 1.21
N ALA A 63 2.98 2.60 1.32
CA ALA A 63 3.70 2.94 2.55
C ALA A 63 2.83 3.00 3.82
N PRO A 64 1.57 3.50 3.80
CA PRO A 64 0.71 3.49 4.99
C PRO A 64 0.23 2.10 5.43
N ASN A 65 0.18 1.16 4.49
CA ASN A 65 -0.28 -0.22 4.67
C ASN A 65 0.89 -1.21 4.69
N TRP A 66 2.12 -0.73 4.52
CA TRP A 66 3.30 -1.56 4.49
C TRP A 66 3.77 -1.84 5.90
N GLY A 67 3.89 -3.13 6.23
CA GLY A 67 4.24 -3.62 7.56
C GLY A 67 5.70 -3.39 7.97
N MET A 68 6.28 -2.22 7.67
CA MET A 68 7.52 -1.79 8.30
C MET A 68 7.24 -1.44 9.76
N THR A 69 7.34 -2.43 10.65
CA THR A 69 7.91 -2.14 11.95
C THR A 69 9.28 -1.50 11.71
N ARG A 70 9.46 -0.25 12.15
CA ARG A 70 10.76 0.43 12.17
C ARG A 70 11.71 -0.30 13.12
N THR A 71 12.14 -1.54 12.82
CA THR A 71 13.15 -2.26 13.61
C THR A 71 13.73 -3.55 13.00
N ASP A 72 13.47 -3.94 11.76
CA ASP A 72 13.99 -5.25 11.30
C ASP A 72 15.51 -5.27 10.99
N SER A 73 16.16 -4.10 10.91
CA SER A 73 17.62 -4.03 10.79
C SER A 73 18.36 -3.73 12.10
N GLN A 74 17.64 -3.38 13.19
CA GLN A 74 18.26 -3.12 14.50
C GLN A 74 18.08 -4.30 15.49
N ILE A 75 17.08 -5.17 15.31
CA ILE A 75 16.91 -6.35 16.18
C ILE A 75 17.98 -7.41 15.91
N CYS A 76 18.33 -7.67 14.64
CA CYS A 76 19.41 -8.63 14.31
C CYS A 76 20.76 -8.23 14.90
N HIS A 77 21.03 -6.92 15.05
CA HIS A 77 22.29 -6.44 15.62
C HIS A 77 22.29 -6.41 17.16
N PHE A 78 21.12 -6.25 17.79
CA PHE A 78 20.98 -6.19 19.24
C PHE A 78 20.92 -7.58 19.90
N SER A 79 20.33 -8.58 19.21
CA SER A 79 20.25 -9.95 19.74
C SER A 79 21.61 -10.67 19.81
N LEU A 80 22.58 -10.29 18.98
CA LEU A 80 23.91 -10.91 18.97
C LEU A 80 24.88 -10.34 20.03
N GLN A 81 24.55 -9.20 20.66
CA GLN A 81 25.36 -8.62 21.74
C GLN A 81 24.99 -9.12 23.15
N GLN A 82 23.85 -9.80 23.32
CA GLN A 82 23.40 -10.28 24.64
C GLN A 82 23.66 -11.77 24.91
N THR A 83 24.06 -12.55 23.89
CA THR A 83 24.54 -13.94 24.05
C THR A 83 26.08 -14.02 24.05
N GLY A 84 26.72 -13.07 24.71
CA GLY A 84 28.12 -13.15 25.10
C GLY A 84 28.25 -13.88 26.44
N ALA A 85 28.53 -15.19 26.35
CA ALA A 85 29.17 -16.05 27.34
C ALA A 85 29.32 -15.53 28.79
N GLN A 86 28.55 -16.12 29.70
CA GLN A 86 29.13 -16.64 30.94
C GLN A 86 29.63 -18.06 30.68
#